data_AF-A0AAV2QEG0-F1
#
_entry.id   AF-A0AAV2QEG0-F1
#
_cell.length_a   1.000
_cell.length_b   1.000
_cell.length_c   1.000
_cell.angle_alpha   90.00
_cell.angle_beta   90.00
_cell.angle_gamma   90.00
#
_symmetry.space_group_name_H-M   'P 1'
#
loop_
_entity.id
_entity.type
_entity.pdbx_description
1 polymer ?
#
loop_
_entity_poly.entity_id
_entity_poly.type
_entity_poly.pdbx_seq_one_letter_code
_entity_poly.pdbx_strand_id
1 'polypeptide(L)'
;MGATDAAEESVWRHQGTGQILNRTYFPEGHKNGGIKQNCVYMHRETGAWEDRACLQLLESFTVCQTNHTSQLRLRGLCSETMEMNYYSFRPDYTNGKPIFQGHFGNIIYSDGNGTWILFDAHRSITLADLSLTSSDQYPIGWHTWILR
;
A
#
# COMPACT_ATOMS: atom_id res chain seq x y z
N MET A 1 -2.27 7.56 -9.02
CA MET A 1 -1.22 7.65 -10.05
C MET A 1 -1.37 9.00 -10.72
N GLY A 2 -0.31 9.80 -10.82
CA GLY A 2 -0.34 11.09 -11.50
C GLY A 2 0.67 11.08 -12.62
N ALA A 3 0.31 10.52 -13.78
CA ALA A 3 1.16 10.46 -14.96
C ALA A 3 0.51 11.23 -16.12
N THR A 4 1.30 12.00 -16.86
CA THR A 4 0.82 12.84 -17.97
C THR A 4 1.90 13.04 -19.02
N ASP A 5 1.51 13.14 -20.28
CA ASP A 5 2.34 13.52 -21.43
C ASP A 5 1.88 14.84 -22.07
N ALA A 6 1.09 15.65 -21.36
CA ALA A 6 0.53 16.92 -21.86
C ALA A 6 1.58 17.94 -22.35
N ALA A 7 2.82 17.82 -21.87
CA ALA A 7 3.93 18.68 -22.28
C ALA A 7 4.56 18.25 -23.61
N GLU A 8 4.54 16.95 -23.91
CA GLU A 8 5.23 16.34 -25.05
C GLU A 8 4.60 14.96 -25.32
N GLU A 9 3.90 14.85 -26.45
CA GLU A 9 3.17 13.66 -26.86
C GLU A 9 4.02 12.39 -26.76
N SER A 10 3.45 11.32 -26.20
CA SER A 10 4.13 10.04 -25.97
C SER A 10 5.28 10.06 -24.95
N VAL A 11 5.59 11.20 -24.32
CA VAL A 11 6.59 11.33 -23.26
C VAL A 11 5.92 11.50 -21.89
N TRP A 12 5.72 10.35 -21.23
CA TRP A 12 5.00 10.29 -19.95
C TRP A 12 5.88 10.71 -18.77
N ARG A 13 5.36 11.63 -17.97
CA ARG A 13 6.01 12.24 -16.81
C ARG A 13 5.13 12.13 -15.58
N HIS A 14 5.74 12.08 -14.41
CA HIS A 14 5.03 12.20 -13.16
C HIS A 14 4.52 13.65 -12.99
N GLN A 15 3.20 13.83 -12.84
CA GLN A 15 2.53 15.13 -12.79
C GLN A 15 3.04 16.03 -11.67
N GLY A 16 3.40 15.45 -10.50
CA GLY A 16 3.87 16.22 -9.35
C GLY A 16 5.34 16.63 -9.40
N THR A 17 6.18 15.92 -10.16
CA THR A 17 7.65 16.13 -10.15
C THR A 17 8.23 16.46 -11.53
N GLY A 18 7.48 16.26 -12.61
CA GLY A 18 7.94 16.43 -13.99
C GLY A 18 8.92 15.36 -14.48
N GLN A 19 9.31 14.41 -13.64
CA GLN A 19 10.27 13.36 -14.00
C GLN A 19 9.68 12.40 -15.04
N ILE A 20 10.47 12.07 -16.06
CA ILE A 20 10.09 11.07 -17.08
C ILE A 20 9.97 9.70 -16.41
N LEU A 21 8.91 8.98 -16.75
CA LEU A 21 8.68 7.63 -16.24
C LEU A 21 9.60 6.64 -16.97
N ASN A 22 10.49 5.98 -16.23
CA ASN A 22 11.39 4.96 -16.78
C ASN A 22 10.66 3.70 -17.27
N ARG A 23 9.46 3.44 -16.73
CA ARG A 23 8.65 2.26 -17.08
C ARG A 23 7.18 2.66 -17.17
N THR A 24 6.53 2.20 -18.23
CA THR A 24 5.09 2.36 -18.47
C THR A 24 4.43 1.01 -18.72
N TYR A 25 3.13 0.89 -18.47
CA TYR A 25 2.37 -0.36 -18.59
C TYR A 25 1.23 -0.27 -19.61
N PHE A 26 1.38 0.57 -20.64
CA PHE A 26 0.42 0.63 -21.75
C PHE A 26 0.55 -0.64 -22.60
N PRO A 27 -0.55 -1.36 -22.87
CA PRO A 27 -0.57 -2.37 -23.90
C PRO A 27 -0.38 -1.74 -25.29
N GLU A 28 -0.03 -2.57 -26.28
CA GLU A 28 0.20 -2.11 -27.64
C GLU A 28 -1.06 -1.41 -28.22
N GLY A 29 -0.89 -0.19 -28.74
CA GLY A 29 -2.00 0.59 -29.30
C GLY A 29 -2.84 1.39 -28.30
N HIS A 30 -2.48 1.39 -27.00
CA HIS A 30 -3.19 2.16 -25.94
C HIS A 30 -2.51 3.50 -25.60
N LYS A 31 -1.78 4.05 -26.57
CA LYS A 31 -1.30 5.44 -26.62
C LYS A 31 -1.87 6.07 -27.89
N ASN A 32 -3.19 6.14 -27.98
CA ASN A 32 -3.90 6.41 -29.23
C ASN A 32 -4.74 7.70 -29.23
N GLY A 33 -4.79 8.41 -28.11
CA GLY A 33 -5.59 9.61 -27.97
C GLY A 33 -4.89 10.91 -28.37
N GLY A 34 -3.59 10.86 -28.64
CA GLY A 34 -2.77 12.02 -28.97
C GLY A 34 -2.93 13.15 -27.94
N ILE A 35 -2.86 14.40 -28.41
CA ILE A 35 -2.93 15.61 -27.58
C ILE A 35 -4.22 15.77 -26.75
N LYS A 36 -5.24 14.93 -26.98
CA LYS A 36 -6.52 14.98 -26.27
C LYS A 36 -6.55 14.10 -25.03
N GLN A 37 -5.66 13.11 -24.90
CA GLN A 37 -5.70 12.10 -23.84
C GLN A 37 -4.41 12.06 -23.05
N ASN A 38 -4.18 13.10 -22.25
CA ASN A 38 -2.91 13.28 -21.57
C ASN A 38 -2.87 12.72 -20.13
N CYS A 39 -3.79 11.83 -19.76
CA CYS A 39 -3.89 11.28 -18.41
C CYS A 39 -3.98 9.75 -18.43
N VAL A 40 -3.43 9.11 -17.39
CA VAL A 40 -3.41 7.65 -17.25
C VAL A 40 -4.59 7.14 -16.43
N TYR A 41 -5.27 6.14 -16.98
CA TYR A 41 -6.14 5.24 -16.26
C TYR A 41 -5.48 3.86 -16.12
N MET A 42 -5.71 3.16 -15.01
CA MET A 42 -5.24 1.78 -14.82
C MET A 42 -6.40 0.85 -14.53
N HIS A 43 -6.46 -0.24 -15.28
CA HIS A 43 -7.43 -1.30 -15.09
C HIS A 43 -7.14 -2.07 -13.79
N ARG A 44 -8.15 -2.17 -12.91
CA ARG A 44 -8.01 -2.81 -11.60
C ARG A 44 -7.58 -4.28 -11.68
N GLU A 45 -8.08 -4.99 -12.68
CA GLU A 45 -7.91 -6.45 -12.81
C GLU A 45 -6.57 -6.84 -13.43
N THR A 46 -6.12 -6.08 -14.43
CA THR A 46 -4.92 -6.39 -15.22
C THR A 46 -3.71 -5.53 -14.88
N GLY A 47 -3.92 -4.39 -14.21
CA GLY A 47 -2.90 -3.37 -14.01
C GLY A 47 -2.47 -2.63 -15.29
N ALA A 48 -3.13 -2.90 -16.42
CA ALA A 48 -2.82 -2.28 -17.70
C ALA A 48 -3.18 -0.78 -17.69
N TRP A 49 -2.36 0.02 -18.37
CA TRP A 49 -2.58 1.46 -18.50
C TRP A 49 -3.30 1.81 -19.80
N GLU A 50 -4.11 2.85 -19.74
CA GLU A 50 -4.82 3.42 -20.88
C GLU A 50 -4.74 4.94 -20.82
N ASP A 51 -4.54 5.59 -21.96
CA ASP A 51 -4.64 7.03 -22.09
C ASP A 51 -6.10 7.49 -22.11
N ARG A 52 -6.39 8.56 -21.39
CA ARG A 52 -7.74 9.14 -21.27
C ARG A 52 -7.68 10.65 -21.21
N ALA A 53 -8.79 11.28 -21.58
CA ALA A 53 -8.95 12.72 -21.36
C ALA A 53 -8.98 13.01 -19.86
N CYS A 54 -8.15 13.95 -19.40
CA CYS A 54 -7.98 14.24 -17.97
C CYS A 54 -9.25 14.70 -17.26
N LEU A 55 -10.19 15.30 -17.99
CA LEU A 55 -11.46 15.80 -17.44
C LEU A 55 -12.60 14.81 -17.63
N GLN A 56 -12.32 13.60 -18.12
CA GLN A 56 -13.33 12.56 -18.19
C GLN A 56 -13.71 12.15 -16.77
N LEU A 57 -14.98 12.32 -16.41
CA LEU A 57 -15.51 11.81 -15.16
C LEU A 57 -15.49 10.29 -15.22
N LEU A 58 -14.71 9.68 -14.33
CA LEU A 58 -14.64 8.23 -14.17
C LEU A 58 -15.30 7.87 -12.84
N GLU A 59 -16.09 6.79 -12.84
CA GLU A 59 -16.56 6.14 -11.61
C GLU A 59 -15.43 5.32 -10.94
N SER A 60 -14.17 5.71 -11.14
CA SER A 60 -13.00 4.99 -10.65
C SER A 60 -12.40 5.66 -9.43
N PHE A 61 -11.82 4.85 -8.55
CA PHE A 61 -11.09 5.35 -7.39
C PHE A 61 -9.75 5.93 -7.82
N THR A 62 -9.47 7.15 -7.39
CA THR A 62 -8.15 7.76 -7.58
C THR A 62 -7.22 7.34 -6.43
N VAL A 63 -6.03 6.84 -6.77
CA VAL A 63 -4.98 6.53 -5.79
C VAL A 63 -4.08 7.75 -5.59
N CYS A 64 -4.06 8.26 -4.37
CA CYS A 64 -3.15 9.32 -3.94
C CYS A 64 -1.91 8.72 -3.28
N GLN A 65 -0.73 9.26 -3.61
CA GLN A 65 0.50 8.98 -2.88
C GLN A 65 0.88 10.23 -2.08
N THR A 66 1.23 10.04 -0.82
CA THR A 66 1.76 11.11 0.03
C THR A 66 3.12 10.66 0.57
N ASN A 67 4.03 11.60 0.81
CA ASN A 67 5.35 11.32 1.38
C ASN A 67 5.32 11.15 2.90
N HIS A 68 4.17 10.89 3.50
CA HIS A 68 4.09 10.66 4.93
C HIS A 68 4.52 9.24 5.25
N THR A 69 5.53 9.10 6.12
CA THR A 69 5.75 7.87 6.88
C THR A 69 4.64 7.77 7.91
N SER A 70 3.46 7.31 7.49
CA SER A 70 2.34 7.12 8.40
C SER A 70 2.67 5.97 9.34
N GLN A 71 2.99 6.31 10.59
CA GLN A 71 3.07 5.34 11.66
C GLN A 71 1.66 4.84 11.96
N LEU A 72 1.49 3.52 11.96
CA LEU A 72 0.26 2.90 12.41
C LEU A 72 0.28 2.83 13.93
N ARG A 73 -0.86 3.13 14.56
CA ARG A 73 -1.02 3.00 16.00
C ARG A 73 -1.87 1.79 16.32
N LEU A 74 -1.30 0.80 17.00
CA LEU A 74 -2.07 -0.27 17.61
C LEU A 74 -2.77 0.26 18.87
N ARG A 75 -4.05 -0.05 19.03
CA ARG A 75 -4.84 0.39 20.18
C ARG A 75 -5.28 -0.82 20.98
N GLY A 76 -5.43 -0.65 22.29
CA GLY A 76 -5.95 -1.69 23.19
C GLY A 76 -4.90 -2.53 23.89
N LEU A 77 -3.60 -2.37 23.60
CA LEU A 77 -2.54 -2.94 24.42
C LEU A 77 -2.29 -2.08 25.66
N CYS A 78 -2.05 -2.74 26.81
CA CYS A 78 -1.50 -2.08 27.98
C CYS A 78 -0.03 -1.75 27.70
N SER A 79 0.26 -0.50 27.35
CA SER A 79 1.63 -0.03 27.12
C SER A 79 2.03 0.98 28.18
N GLU A 80 3.30 0.96 28.56
CA GLU A 80 3.85 1.95 29.48
C GLU A 80 3.98 3.33 28.82
N THR A 81 4.27 3.34 27.51
CA THR A 81 4.42 4.57 26.72
C THR A 81 3.62 4.52 25.43
N MET A 82 3.35 5.69 24.84
CA MET A 82 2.58 5.78 23.59
C MET A 82 3.38 5.25 22.40
N GLU A 83 4.70 5.35 22.46
CA GLU A 83 5.65 4.95 21.43
C GLU A 83 5.69 3.43 21.23
N MET A 84 5.42 2.65 22.28
CA MET A 84 5.26 1.18 22.20
C MET A 84 4.09 0.73 21.31
N ASN A 85 3.16 1.65 21.01
CA ASN A 85 2.02 1.38 20.15
C ASN A 85 2.22 1.81 18.71
N TYR A 86 3.35 2.42 18.35
CA TYR A 86 3.61 2.83 16.97
C TYR A 86 4.36 1.76 16.18
N TYR A 87 3.86 1.51 14.97
CA TYR A 87 4.37 0.52 14.03
C TYR A 87 4.61 1.16 12.66
N SER A 88 5.68 0.72 12.01
CA SER A 88 6.02 1.09 10.64
C SER A 88 6.15 -0.16 9.75
N PHE A 89 5.93 0.00 8.46
CA PHE A 89 6.18 -1.07 7.49
C PHE A 89 7.66 -1.36 7.36
N ARG A 90 8.04 -2.64 7.40
CA ARG A 90 9.35 -3.08 6.92
C ARG A 90 9.33 -3.27 5.40
N PRO A 91 10.49 -3.13 4.73
CA PRO A 91 10.63 -3.48 3.32
C PRO A 91 10.48 -5.00 3.07
N ASP A 92 10.62 -5.82 4.11
CA ASP A 92 10.52 -7.27 4.04
C ASP A 92 9.07 -7.76 4.11
N TYR A 93 8.85 -8.94 3.53
CA TYR A 93 7.56 -9.62 3.51
C TYR A 93 7.69 -11.02 4.10
N THR A 94 6.65 -11.48 4.79
CA THR A 94 6.51 -12.85 5.27
C THR A 94 5.22 -13.42 4.72
N ASN A 95 5.28 -14.57 4.07
CA ASN A 95 4.12 -15.22 3.44
C ASN A 95 3.35 -14.30 2.46
N GLY A 96 4.09 -13.47 1.70
CA GLY A 96 3.50 -12.51 0.76
C GLY A 96 2.79 -11.32 1.42
N LYS A 97 2.92 -11.16 2.74
CA LYS A 97 2.30 -10.09 3.53
C LYS A 97 3.36 -9.17 4.15
N PRO A 98 3.04 -7.87 4.33
CA PRO A 98 3.96 -6.93 4.96
C PRO A 98 4.19 -7.27 6.43
N ILE A 99 5.37 -6.92 6.92
CA ILE A 99 5.71 -6.99 8.33
C ILE A 99 5.57 -5.59 8.94
N PHE A 100 4.89 -5.50 10.09
CA PHE A 100 4.81 -4.26 10.87
C PHE A 100 5.81 -4.31 12.02
N GLN A 101 6.75 -3.38 12.03
CA GLN A 101 7.78 -3.27 13.07
C GLN A 101 7.41 -2.16 14.04
N GLY A 102 7.26 -2.53 15.31
CA GLY A 102 7.11 -1.60 16.42
C GLY A 102 8.45 -1.01 16.85
N HIS A 103 8.40 0.17 17.49
CA HIS A 103 9.60 0.90 17.92
C HIS A 103 10.46 0.14 18.96
N PHE A 104 9.84 -0.68 19.80
CA PHE A 104 10.50 -1.41 20.90
C PHE A 104 10.62 -2.92 20.64
N GLY A 105 10.86 -3.31 19.38
CA GLY A 105 11.14 -4.71 19.04
C GLY A 105 9.91 -5.61 18.91
N ASN A 106 8.70 -5.11 19.15
CA ASN A 106 7.47 -5.83 18.79
C ASN A 106 7.32 -5.92 17.27
N ILE A 107 6.86 -7.06 16.77
CA ILE A 107 6.68 -7.33 15.34
C ILE A 107 5.30 -7.92 15.13
N ILE A 108 4.58 -7.45 14.11
CA ILE A 108 3.36 -8.08 13.64
C ILE A 108 3.59 -8.67 12.26
N TYR A 109 3.35 -9.96 12.11
CA TYR A 109 3.53 -10.68 10.83
C TYR A 109 2.45 -11.74 10.64
N SER A 110 2.26 -12.18 9.38
CA SER A 110 1.28 -13.21 9.05
C SER A 110 1.92 -14.60 9.05
N ASP A 111 1.19 -15.59 9.56
CA ASP A 111 1.55 -17.01 9.50
C ASP A 111 1.28 -17.65 8.12
N GLY A 112 0.63 -16.93 7.20
CA GLY A 112 0.24 -17.39 5.88
C GLY A 112 -1.13 -18.09 5.82
N ASN A 113 -1.71 -18.45 6.96
CA ASN A 113 -2.98 -19.18 7.07
C ASN A 113 -4.13 -18.29 7.54
N GLY A 114 -3.98 -16.97 7.44
CA GLY A 114 -4.98 -16.00 7.90
C GLY A 114 -4.83 -15.60 9.37
N THR A 115 -3.77 -16.04 10.05
CA THR A 115 -3.46 -15.57 11.40
C THR A 115 -2.37 -14.50 11.35
N TRP A 116 -2.57 -13.45 12.14
CA TRP A 116 -1.59 -12.41 12.39
C TRP A 116 -1.06 -12.56 13.81
N ILE A 117 0.26 -12.52 13.96
CA ILE A 117 0.97 -12.78 15.22
C ILE A 117 1.61 -11.47 15.66
N LEU A 118 1.37 -11.07 16.91
CA LEU A 118 2.13 -10.05 17.61
C LEU A 118 3.22 -10.73 18.45
N PHE A 119 4.47 -10.45 18.13
CA PHE A 119 5.65 -11.11 18.67
C PHE A 119 6.62 -10.10 19.29
N ASP A 120 7.11 -10.37 20.50
CA ASP A 120 8.20 -9.62 21.13
C ASP A 120 9.53 -10.23 20.68
N ALA A 121 10.27 -9.51 19.83
CA ALA A 121 11.54 -10.01 19.31
C ALA A 121 12.66 -10.05 20.36
N HIS A 122 12.59 -9.25 21.42
CA HIS A 122 13.60 -9.25 22.48
C HIS A 122 13.48 -10.49 23.37
N ARG A 123 12.24 -10.86 23.73
CA ARG A 123 11.95 -12.01 24.58
C ARG A 123 11.74 -13.29 23.79
N SER A 124 11.58 -13.18 22.47
CA SER A 124 11.23 -14.28 21.57
C SER A 124 9.94 -15.00 21.97
N ILE A 125 8.91 -14.22 22.33
CA ILE A 125 7.60 -14.74 22.75
C ILE A 125 6.49 -14.16 21.88
N THR A 126 5.44 -14.96 21.67
CA THR A 126 4.18 -14.48 21.11
C THR A 126 3.38 -13.79 22.21
N LEU A 127 3.00 -12.54 21.99
CA LEU A 127 2.18 -11.76 22.91
C LEU A 127 0.68 -11.91 22.61
N ALA A 128 0.32 -11.99 21.33
CA ALA A 128 -1.06 -12.10 20.90
C ALA A 128 -1.19 -12.68 19.50
N ASP A 129 -2.37 -13.19 19.18
CA ASP A 129 -2.76 -13.61 17.83
C ASP A 129 -4.14 -13.08 17.43
N LEU A 130 -4.33 -12.94 16.12
CA LEU A 130 -5.56 -12.51 15.48
C LEU A 130 -5.83 -13.42 14.29
N SER A 131 -6.87 -14.25 14.38
CA SER A 131 -7.35 -15.07 13.26
C SER A 131 -8.40 -14.31 12.45
N LEU A 132 -8.15 -14.15 11.15
CA LEU A 132 -9.07 -13.54 10.19
C LEU A 132 -9.76 -14.62 9.35
N THR A 133 -10.88 -14.28 8.71
CA THR A 133 -11.67 -15.27 7.95
C THR A 133 -11.04 -15.65 6.61
N SER A 134 -10.16 -14.80 6.08
CA SER A 134 -9.41 -15.04 4.84
C SER A 134 -7.95 -14.60 4.98
N SER A 135 -7.06 -15.34 4.32
CA SER A 135 -5.63 -15.00 4.20
C SER A 135 -5.37 -13.70 3.43
N ASP A 136 -6.36 -13.18 2.70
CA ASP A 136 -6.26 -11.90 2.00
C ASP A 136 -6.46 -10.68 2.90
N GLN A 137 -6.93 -10.88 4.14
CA GLN A 137 -7.22 -9.80 5.07
C GLN A 137 -5.97 -9.35 5.85
N TYR A 138 -6.01 -8.09 6.28
CA TYR A 138 -4.93 -7.42 7.00
C TYR A 138 -5.41 -7.04 8.42
N PRO A 139 -4.50 -6.91 9.39
CA PRO A 139 -4.84 -6.62 10.78
C PRO A 139 -5.07 -5.11 10.98
N ILE A 140 -5.56 -4.44 9.94
CA ILE A 140 -5.80 -3.00 9.91
C ILE A 140 -7.29 -2.75 10.14
N GLY A 141 -7.61 -1.78 10.98
CA GLY A 141 -8.98 -1.45 11.38
C GLY A 141 -9.30 -1.95 12.79
N TRP A 142 -10.55 -2.34 13.01
CA TRP A 142 -11.03 -2.84 14.30
C TRP A 142 -11.05 -4.37 14.29
N HIS A 143 -10.20 -4.96 15.13
CA HIS A 143 -10.08 -6.40 15.29
C HIS A 143 -9.83 -6.75 16.75
N THR A 144 -10.23 -7.94 17.16
CA THR A 144 -10.01 -8.45 18.52
C THR A 144 -8.82 -9.40 18.54
N TRP A 145 -7.79 -9.02 19.30
CA TRP A 145 -6.61 -9.85 19.51
C TRP A 145 -6.77 -10.72 20.74
N ILE A 146 -6.29 -11.96 20.66
CA ILE A 146 -6.25 -12.90 21.78
C ILE A 146 -4.86 -12.84 22.40
N LEU A 147 -4.78 -12.41 23.66
CA LEU A 147 -3.52 -12.35 24.41
C LEU A 147 -3.06 -13.75 24.83
N ARG A 148 -1.74 -13.96 24.90
CA ARG A 148 -1.10 -15.21 25.33
C ARG A 148 -0.39 -15.08 26.67
#